data_AF-A0A815QHP5-F1
#
_entry.id   AF-A0A815QHP5-F1
#
_cell.length_a   1.000
_cell.length_b   1.000
_cell.length_c   1.000
_cell.angle_alpha   90.00
_cell.angle_beta   90.00
_cell.angle_gamma   90.00
#
_symmetry.space_group_name_H-M   'P 1'
#
loop_
_entity.id
_entity.type
_entity.pdbx_description
1 polymer ?
#
loop_
_entity_poly.entity_id
_entity_poly.type
_entity_poly.pdbx_seq_one_letter_code
_entity_poly.pdbx_strand_id
1 'polypeptide(L)'
;MLEWYHSISLGELLSLRHSYPGSAAQLVFGNTAVQIETKFKLMQHHRVISITHIDELQQLKRISNSFSINADVTSTRLQSKFYEGKNEVNSGGGICEALMDQLKRFPSPQTQNVASFSGSIVNASPM
;
A
#
# COMPACT_ATOMS: atom_id res chain seq x y z
N MET A 1 -12.52 -23.20 5.08
CA MET A 1 -11.35 -23.24 4.16
C MET A 1 -11.09 -21.81 3.72
N LEU A 2 -9.84 -21.35 3.71
CA LEU A 2 -9.49 -20.02 3.23
C LEU A 2 -9.46 -20.03 1.70
N GLU A 3 -10.17 -19.11 1.07
CA GLU A 3 -10.09 -18.88 -0.38
C GLU A 3 -9.11 -17.74 -0.66
N TRP A 4 -8.08 -18.01 -1.47
CA TRP A 4 -7.07 -17.02 -1.85
C TRP A 4 -7.09 -16.79 -3.35
N TYR A 5 -7.41 -15.56 -3.75
CA TYR A 5 -7.42 -15.11 -5.13
C TYR A 5 -6.18 -14.26 -5.39
N HIS A 6 -5.51 -14.48 -6.52
CA HIS A 6 -4.43 -13.62 -6.99
C HIS A 6 -4.87 -12.93 -8.28
N SER A 7 -5.04 -11.62 -8.21
CA SER A 7 -5.46 -10.81 -9.35
C SER A 7 -4.24 -10.20 -10.02
N ILE A 8 -4.11 -10.36 -11.33
CA ILE A 8 -2.96 -9.84 -12.11
C ILE A 8 -3.33 -8.66 -13.00
N SER A 9 -4.62 -8.32 -13.09
CA SER A 9 -5.11 -7.15 -13.83
C SER A 9 -6.14 -6.37 -13.02
N LEU A 10 -6.34 -5.10 -13.40
CA LEU A 10 -7.41 -4.29 -12.80
C LEU A 10 -8.80 -4.86 -13.11
N GLY A 11 -9.01 -5.44 -14.30
CA GLY A 11 -10.28 -6.04 -14.69
C GLY A 11 -10.68 -7.24 -13.82
N GLU A 12 -9.73 -8.13 -13.53
CA GLU A 12 -9.94 -9.25 -12.60
C GLU A 12 -10.24 -8.77 -11.19
N LEU A 13 -9.50 -7.76 -10.70
CA LEU A 13 -9.71 -7.21 -9.37
C LEU A 13 -11.13 -6.64 -9.25
N LEU A 14 -11.57 -5.87 -10.23
CA LEU A 14 -12.91 -5.30 -10.26
C LEU A 14 -13.99 -6.38 -10.35
N SER A 15 -13.76 -7.44 -11.13
CA SER A 15 -14.67 -8.57 -11.23
C SER A 15 -14.80 -9.31 -9.90
N LEU A 16 -13.68 -9.59 -9.22
CA LEU A 16 -13.67 -10.21 -7.90
C LEU A 16 -14.33 -9.31 -6.84
N ARG A 17 -14.11 -8.00 -6.90
CA ARG A 17 -14.76 -7.03 -6.00
C ARG A 17 -16.25 -6.90 -6.25
N HIS A 18 -16.71 -7.09 -7.48
CA HIS A 18 -18.12 -7.14 -7.81
C HIS A 18 -18.77 -8.43 -7.27
N SER A 19 -18.12 -9.58 -7.45
CA SER A 19 -18.59 -10.88 -6.95
C SER A 19 -18.56 -10.98 -5.41
N TYR A 20 -17.62 -10.29 -4.77
CA TYR A 20 -17.43 -10.28 -3.31
C TYR A 20 -17.40 -8.84 -2.75
N PRO A 21 -18.56 -8.16 -2.70
CA PRO A 21 -18.62 -6.75 -2.31
C PRO A 21 -18.40 -6.53 -0.80
N GLY A 22 -18.05 -5.30 -0.44
CA GLY A 22 -17.90 -4.90 0.96
C GLY A 22 -16.76 -5.64 1.67
N SER A 23 -17.07 -6.23 2.83
CA SER A 23 -16.17 -7.03 3.66
C SER A 23 -16.16 -8.53 3.30
N ALA A 24 -16.87 -8.93 2.24
CA ALA A 24 -16.95 -10.33 1.83
C ALA A 24 -15.62 -10.90 1.32
N ALA A 25 -14.67 -10.06 0.92
CA ALA A 25 -13.30 -10.41 0.58
C ALA A 25 -12.32 -9.30 0.98
N GLN A 26 -11.24 -9.66 1.67
CA GLN A 26 -10.21 -8.74 2.14
C GLN A 26 -9.16 -8.52 1.06
N LEU A 27 -8.84 -7.26 0.75
CA LEU A 27 -7.69 -6.95 -0.12
C LEU A 27 -6.40 -7.09 0.67
N VAL A 28 -5.43 -7.79 0.09
CA VAL A 28 -4.11 -8.01 0.70
C VAL A 28 -3.01 -7.62 -0.28
N PHE A 29 -2.10 -6.78 0.21
CA PHE A 29 -0.85 -6.47 -0.46
C PHE A 29 0.31 -7.18 0.28
N GLY A 30 1.08 -6.47 1.13
CA GLY A 30 2.18 -7.05 1.91
C GLY A 30 1.77 -7.77 3.18
N ASN A 31 0.47 -7.94 3.43
CA ASN A 31 -0.11 -8.61 4.59
C ASN A 31 0.28 -8.01 5.98
N THR A 32 1.02 -6.90 6.03
CA THR A 32 1.55 -6.32 7.28
C THR A 32 0.47 -5.88 8.27
N ALA A 33 -0.65 -5.36 7.78
CA ALA A 33 -1.81 -5.01 8.60
C ALA A 33 -2.74 -6.21 8.80
N VAL A 34 -3.17 -6.86 7.71
CA VAL A 34 -4.16 -7.95 7.74
C VAL A 34 -3.71 -9.13 8.62
N GLN A 35 -2.41 -9.44 8.66
CA GLN A 35 -1.89 -10.47 9.55
C GLN A 35 -2.02 -10.10 11.03
N ILE A 36 -1.84 -8.82 11.38
CA ILE A 36 -2.03 -8.32 12.75
C ILE A 36 -3.50 -8.43 13.14
N GLU A 37 -4.42 -8.07 12.24
CA GLU A 37 -5.86 -8.16 12.49
C GLU A 37 -6.32 -9.60 12.68
N THR A 38 -5.85 -10.50 11.83
CA THR A 38 -6.17 -11.93 11.94
C THR A 38 -5.63 -12.51 13.24
N LYS A 39 -4.38 -12.20 13.60
CA LYS A 39 -3.69 -12.82 14.74
C LYS A 39 -4.10 -12.22 16.09
N PHE A 40 -4.20 -10.91 16.18
CA PHE A 40 -4.36 -10.20 17.46
C PHE A 40 -5.76 -9.59 17.64
N LYS A 41 -6.47 -9.29 16.55
CA LYS A 41 -7.88 -8.83 16.62
C LYS A 41 -8.89 -9.96 16.38
N LEU A 42 -8.42 -11.19 16.16
CA LEU A 42 -9.23 -12.39 15.90
C LEU A 42 -10.20 -12.22 14.72
N MET A 43 -9.86 -11.37 13.75
CA MET A 43 -10.66 -11.14 12.55
C MET A 43 -10.55 -12.34 11.61
N GLN A 44 -11.69 -12.91 11.23
CA GLN A 44 -11.71 -14.06 10.32
C GLN A 44 -12.01 -13.64 8.88
N HIS A 45 -10.98 -13.63 8.05
CA HIS A 45 -11.10 -13.44 6.61
C HIS A 45 -11.28 -14.80 5.93
N HIS A 46 -12.48 -15.04 5.39
CA HIS A 46 -12.78 -16.28 4.66
C HIS A 46 -12.31 -16.23 3.20
N ARG A 47 -12.23 -15.02 2.65
CA ARG A 47 -11.76 -14.72 1.29
C ARG A 47 -10.74 -13.61 1.32
N VAL A 48 -9.65 -13.81 0.60
CA VAL A 48 -8.58 -12.83 0.44
C VAL A 48 -8.30 -12.66 -1.04
N ILE A 49 -8.14 -11.41 -1.48
CA ILE A 49 -7.73 -11.05 -2.83
C ILE A 49 -6.38 -10.36 -2.74
N SER A 50 -5.35 -11.04 -3.23
CA SER A 50 -4.03 -10.46 -3.40
C SER A 50 -4.03 -9.51 -4.59
N ILE A 51 -3.62 -8.26 -4.33
CA ILE A 51 -3.53 -7.17 -5.32
C ILE A 51 -2.09 -6.84 -5.70
N THR A 52 -1.16 -7.76 -5.42
CA THR A 52 0.24 -7.62 -5.84
C THR A 52 0.33 -7.80 -7.36
N HIS A 53 1.27 -7.11 -8.00
CA HIS A 53 1.58 -7.28 -9.43
C HIS A 53 0.49 -6.82 -10.41
N ILE A 54 -0.35 -5.86 -10.00
CA ILE A 54 -1.25 -5.16 -10.93
C ILE A 54 -0.54 -3.90 -11.41
N ASP A 55 -0.07 -3.90 -12.66
CA ASP A 55 0.76 -2.83 -13.23
C ASP A 55 0.12 -1.44 -13.07
N GLU A 56 -1.19 -1.34 -13.24
CA GLU A 56 -1.94 -0.09 -13.10
C GLU A 56 -1.88 0.47 -11.68
N LEU A 57 -1.72 -0.39 -10.65
CA LEU A 57 -1.63 0.03 -9.25
C LEU A 57 -0.21 0.40 -8.83
N GLN A 58 0.82 0.11 -9.62
CA GLN A 58 2.22 0.29 -9.24
C GLN A 58 2.84 1.62 -9.67
N GLN A 59 2.05 2.50 -10.28
CA GLN A 59 2.56 3.75 -10.81
C GLN A 59 2.93 4.73 -9.70
N LEU A 60 4.15 5.29 -9.81
CA LEU A 60 4.64 6.40 -9.01
C LEU A 60 5.32 7.39 -9.95
N LYS A 61 4.70 8.55 -10.15
CA LYS A 61 5.13 9.54 -11.15
C LYS A 61 5.15 10.95 -10.57
N ARG A 62 6.15 11.74 -10.96
CA ARG A 62 6.18 13.18 -10.70
C ARG A 62 5.37 13.90 -11.78
N ILE A 63 4.50 14.82 -11.38
CA ILE A 63 3.68 15.64 -12.26
C ILE A 63 3.91 17.10 -11.87
N SER A 64 4.78 17.79 -12.61
CA SER A 64 5.17 19.17 -12.32
C SER A 64 5.65 19.36 -10.86
N ASN A 65 4.78 19.92 -10.00
CA ASN A 65 5.04 20.20 -8.59
C ASN A 65 4.39 19.19 -7.62
N SER A 66 3.86 18.08 -8.12
CA SER A 66 3.20 17.04 -7.32
C SER A 66 3.68 15.62 -7.66
N PHE A 67 3.29 14.65 -6.84
CA PHE A 67 3.49 13.22 -7.09
C PHE A 67 2.14 12.52 -7.21
N SER A 68 1.97 11.71 -8.25
CA SER A 68 0.91 10.72 -8.37
C SER A 68 1.42 9.40 -7.82
N ILE A 69 0.75 8.88 -6.79
CA ILE A 69 1.11 7.67 -6.06
C ILE A 69 -0.07 6.70 -6.13
N ASN A 70 0.12 5.53 -6.75
CA ASN A 70 -0.93 4.51 -6.84
C ASN A 70 -0.87 3.51 -5.66
N ALA A 71 -1.85 2.61 -5.60
CA ALA A 71 -2.10 1.79 -4.41
C ALA A 71 -1.00 0.77 -4.10
N ASP A 72 -0.40 0.17 -5.13
CA ASP A 72 0.66 -0.84 -5.04
C ASP A 72 2.06 -0.19 -5.08
N VAL A 73 2.22 0.87 -4.28
CA VAL A 73 3.52 1.53 -4.07
C VAL A 73 3.98 1.22 -2.65
N THR A 74 5.14 0.55 -2.54
CA THR A 74 5.74 0.23 -1.25
C THR A 74 6.30 1.48 -0.58
N SER A 75 6.31 1.49 0.75
CA SER A 75 6.91 2.58 1.54
C SER A 75 8.38 2.85 1.17
N THR A 76 9.15 1.80 0.88
CA THR A 76 10.54 1.93 0.42
C THR A 76 10.64 2.61 -0.95
N ARG A 77 9.80 2.23 -1.90
CA ARG A 77 9.80 2.81 -3.26
C ARG A 77 9.36 4.27 -3.23
N LEU A 78 8.41 4.61 -2.37
CA LEU A 78 7.99 5.98 -2.14
C LEU A 78 9.12 6.83 -1.54
N GLN A 79 9.81 6.30 -0.53
CA GLN A 79 10.94 6.97 0.11
C GLN A 79 12.08 7.25 -0.90
N SER A 80 12.45 6.27 -1.73
CA SER A 80 13.46 6.45 -2.79
C SER A 80 13.11 7.61 -3.72
N LYS A 81 11.86 7.68 -4.17
CA LYS A 81 11.42 8.76 -5.07
C LYS A 81 11.40 10.14 -4.43
N PHE A 82 11.09 10.24 -3.15
CA PHE A 82 11.19 11.51 -2.44
C PHE A 82 12.65 11.95 -2.26
N TYR A 83 13.58 11.03 -2.01
CA TYR A 83 15.01 11.34 -1.98
C TYR A 83 15.54 11.82 -3.34
N GLU A 84 15.17 11.14 -4.44
CA GLU A 84 15.50 11.57 -5.80
C GLU A 84 15.00 13.00 -6.07
N GLY A 85 13.72 13.26 -5.79
CA GLY A 85 13.11 14.58 -6.03
C GLY A 85 13.70 15.71 -5.17
N LYS A 86 14.16 15.41 -3.95
CA LYS A 86 14.80 16.39 -3.06
C LYS A 86 16.15 16.86 -3.59
N ASN A 87 16.90 16.00 -4.28
CA ASN A 87 18.18 16.39 -4.87
C ASN A 87 18.00 17.28 -6.11
N GLU A 88 16.84 17.23 -6.77
CA GLU A 88 16.54 18.02 -7.97
C GLU A 88 16.00 19.42 -7.64
N VAL A 89 15.41 19.60 -6.45
CA VAL A 89 14.79 20.87 -6.06
C VAL A 89 15.26 21.26 -4.67
N ASN A 90 15.87 22.45 -4.54
CA ASN A 90 16.22 23.10 -3.27
C ASN A 90 14.98 23.55 -2.47
N SER A 91 13.93 22.73 -2.42
CA SER A 91 12.71 22.96 -1.65
C SER A 91 12.77 22.16 -0.37
N GLY A 92 13.45 22.70 0.64
CA GLY A 92 13.29 22.24 2.02
C GLY A 92 11.93 22.66 2.59
N GLY A 93 11.30 21.81 3.40
CA GLY A 93 10.13 22.17 4.22
C GLY A 93 8.75 21.89 3.63
N GLY A 94 8.51 20.70 3.05
CA GLY A 94 7.23 20.35 2.42
C GLY A 94 6.62 19.00 2.85
N ILE A 95 5.42 18.69 2.33
CA ILE A 95 4.67 17.45 2.64
C ILE A 95 5.48 16.17 2.41
N CYS A 96 6.41 16.18 1.45
CA CYS A 96 7.28 15.04 1.16
C CYS A 96 8.26 14.76 2.31
N GLU A 97 8.78 15.78 3.00
CA GLU A 97 9.65 15.59 4.17
C GLU A 97 8.87 15.05 5.36
N ALA A 98 7.68 15.61 5.62
CA ALA A 98 6.78 15.09 6.64
C ALA A 98 6.41 13.62 6.38
N LEU A 99 6.11 13.26 5.12
CA LEU A 99 5.86 11.88 4.72
C LEU A 99 7.10 11.00 4.91
N MET A 100 8.29 11.45 4.50
CA MET A 100 9.53 10.69 4.73
C MET A 100 9.77 10.42 6.21
N ASP A 101 9.48 11.38 7.10
CA ASP A 101 9.60 11.19 8.54
C ASP A 101 8.56 10.21 9.10
N GLN A 102 7.36 10.15 8.53
CA GLN A 102 6.39 9.10 8.87
C GLN A 102 6.86 7.73 8.38
N LEU A 103 7.43 7.63 7.18
CA LEU A 103 7.96 6.38 6.63
C LEU A 103 9.15 5.82 7.42
N LYS A 104 9.86 6.64 8.20
CA LYS A 104 10.91 6.17 9.13
C LYS A 104 10.36 5.47 10.37
N ARG A 105 9.06 5.61 10.68
CA ARG A 105 8.44 5.00 11.87
C ARG A 105 8.13 3.52 11.70
N PHE A 106 8.34 2.95 10.50
CA PHE A 106 8.19 1.52 10.30
C PHE A 106 9.15 0.75 11.22
N PRO A 107 8.70 -0.36 11.83
CA PRO A 107 9.49 -1.07 12.84
C PRO A 107 10.74 -1.76 12.27
N SER A 108 10.75 -2.04 10.95
CA SER A 108 11.91 -2.64 10.29
C SER A 108 11.92 -2.39 8.79
N PRO A 109 13.10 -2.41 8.13
CA PRO A 109 13.20 -2.33 6.67
C PRO A 109 12.43 -3.44 5.95
N GLN A 110 12.36 -4.64 6.52
CA GLN A 110 11.62 -5.77 5.95
C GLN A 110 10.13 -5.45 5.87
N THR A 111 9.56 -4.85 6.92
CA THR A 111 8.16 -4.43 6.95
C THR A 111 7.91 -3.30 5.96
N GLN A 112 8.83 -2.34 5.88
CA GLN A 112 8.75 -1.19 4.97
C GLN A 112 8.79 -1.62 3.49
N ASN A 113 9.55 -2.66 3.16
CA ASN A 113 9.69 -3.18 1.79
C ASN A 113 8.40 -3.80 1.25
N VAL A 114 7.53 -4.30 2.12
CA VAL A 114 6.28 -4.98 1.72
C VAL A 114 5.03 -4.18 2.08
N ALA A 115 5.10 -3.22 3.00
CA ALA A 115 3.96 -2.36 3.31
C ALA A 115 3.66 -1.43 2.13
N SER A 116 2.41 -1.42 1.67
CA SER A 116 1.94 -0.42 0.72
C SER A 116 1.58 0.88 1.43
N PHE A 117 1.84 2.00 0.78
CA PHE A 117 1.42 3.32 1.25
C PHE A 117 -0.10 3.41 1.39
N SER A 118 -0.85 2.89 0.41
CA SER A 118 -2.31 2.84 0.46
C SER A 118 -2.84 1.95 1.58
N GLY A 119 -2.16 0.84 1.88
CA GLY A 119 -2.53 -0.04 2.99
C GLY A 119 -2.45 0.68 4.33
N SER A 120 -1.44 1.53 4.52
CA SER A 120 -1.35 2.40 5.70
C SER A 120 -2.50 3.42 5.78
N ILE A 121 -2.90 4.02 4.65
CA ILE A 121 -4.04 4.95 4.59
C ILE A 121 -5.35 4.25 4.93
N VAL A 122 -5.63 3.10 4.29
CA VAL A 122 -6.89 2.35 4.47
C VAL A 122 -7.00 1.77 5.87
N ASN A 123 -5.90 1.25 6.43
CA ASN A 123 -5.89 0.74 7.80
C ASN A 123 -6.18 1.84 8.83
N ALA A 124 -5.83 3.10 8.53
CA ALA A 124 -6.10 4.29 9.35
C ALA A 124 -5.79 4.09 10.84
N SER A 125 -4.75 3.30 11.15
CA SER A 125 -4.39 3.02 12.54
C SER A 125 -3.95 4.30 13.23
N PRO A 126 -4.41 4.57 14.46
CA PRO A 126 -3.85 5.63 15.28
C PRO A 126 -2.34 5.38 15.42
N MET A 127 -1.54 6.35 14.97
CA MET A 127 -0.09 6.38 15.20
C MET A 127 0.22 7.04 16.54
#